data_AF-A0A3D2M589-F1
#
_entry.id   AF-A0A3D2M589-F1
#
_cell.length_a   1.000
_cell.length_b   1.000
_cell.length_c   1.000
_cell.angle_alpha   90.00
_cell.angle_beta   90.00
_cell.angle_gamma   90.00
#
_symmetry.space_group_name_H-M   'P 1'
#
loop_
_entity.id
_entity.type
_entity.pdbx_description
1 polymer ?
#
loop_
_entity_poly.entity_id
_entity_poly.type
_entity_poly.pdbx_seq_one_letter_code
_entity_poly.pdbx_strand_id
1 'polypeptide(L)'
;WLISLFLALRYRQPICGAYTIPGAAILSASLTVIPFSDAVGAFIMSGVLVFVLGITGLIGRLMRWLPMPIVMAMIAGAMIRFATGSVDAIVSAPLIAGAAALSFFLVTRFSRSVPPVLVAGVVGLVLAFAFGQLQPANVNIAWVMPTLTAPTFSIDAFLAITIPLTALVIGAENAQATGVLMAEGYRPPINAMTIISGIGGALAGLLGGHNANIAGPMTAICSSEQAGDDPRLRYGAALVNGVLFALFGLFAGLAVPFILAFPKALIVVIAGLAMIGVLLGSLQQAIQKGGACQIGAFVALAVAMSQFTLLGISSPFWALLSGVAVSWLLGEIKR
;
A
#
# COMPACT_ATOMS: atom_id res chain seq x y z
N TRP A 1 -6.50 -2.29 10.08
CA TRP A 1 -7.84 -2.92 10.07
C TRP A 1 -8.90 -2.07 10.77
N LEU A 2 -8.75 -1.77 12.07
CA LEU A 2 -9.67 -0.86 12.79
C LEU A 2 -9.75 0.54 12.14
N ILE A 3 -8.61 1.02 11.62
CA ILE A 3 -8.53 2.25 10.82
C ILE A 3 -9.50 2.22 9.64
N SER A 4 -9.52 1.12 8.87
CA SER A 4 -10.42 0.96 7.72
C SER A 4 -11.88 1.03 8.16
N LEU A 5 -12.25 0.29 9.22
CA LEU A 5 -13.62 0.26 9.72
C LEU A 5 -14.07 1.65 10.18
N PHE A 6 -13.24 2.33 10.96
CA PHE A 6 -13.55 3.67 11.46
C PHE A 6 -13.72 4.68 10.33
N LEU A 7 -12.74 4.80 9.42
CA LEU A 7 -12.77 5.81 8.37
C LEU A 7 -13.86 5.52 7.32
N ALA A 8 -14.03 4.26 6.93
CA ALA A 8 -15.05 3.89 5.96
C ALA A 8 -16.48 4.15 6.50
N LEU A 9 -16.76 3.84 7.77
CA LEU A 9 -18.06 4.16 8.38
C LEU A 9 -18.25 5.65 8.60
N ARG A 10 -17.23 6.35 9.12
CA ARG A 10 -17.33 7.75 9.52
C ARG A 10 -17.45 8.70 8.34
N TYR A 11 -16.75 8.41 7.24
CA TYR A 11 -16.67 9.27 6.06
C TYR A 11 -17.42 8.72 4.86
N ARG A 12 -17.94 7.49 4.93
CA ARG A 12 -18.61 6.81 3.80
C ARG A 12 -17.75 6.82 2.53
N GLN A 13 -16.44 6.62 2.71
CA GLN A 13 -15.45 6.57 1.63
C GLN A 13 -14.61 5.29 1.73
N PRO A 14 -14.11 4.74 0.62
CA PRO A 14 -13.35 3.49 0.58
C PRO A 14 -11.90 3.67 1.06
N ILE A 15 -11.72 4.13 2.30
CA ILE A 15 -10.41 4.39 2.90
C ILE A 15 -9.95 3.15 3.66
N CYS A 16 -8.84 2.56 3.23
CA CYS A 16 -8.27 1.36 3.85
C CYS A 16 -7.04 1.72 4.69
N GLY A 17 -6.86 1.07 5.83
CA GLY A 17 -5.65 1.18 6.65
C GLY A 17 -4.98 -0.17 6.93
N ALA A 18 -3.67 -0.21 6.79
CA ALA A 18 -2.82 -1.38 6.99
C ALA A 18 -1.44 -0.99 7.53
N TYR A 19 -0.57 -1.99 7.69
CA TYR A 19 0.84 -1.79 7.98
C TYR A 19 1.60 -1.38 6.71
N THR A 20 2.60 -0.53 6.87
CA THR A 20 3.40 -0.06 5.73
C THR A 20 4.35 -1.15 5.20
N ILE A 21 4.19 -1.52 3.93
CA ILE A 21 5.07 -2.48 3.24
C ILE A 21 6.51 -1.93 3.13
N PRO A 22 6.76 -0.72 2.59
CA PRO A 22 8.11 -0.17 2.54
C PRO A 22 8.69 0.07 3.93
N GLY A 23 7.86 0.38 4.94
CA GLY A 23 8.32 0.46 6.32
C GLY A 23 8.85 -0.88 6.82
N ALA A 24 8.14 -1.99 6.59
CA ALA A 24 8.62 -3.32 6.96
C ALA A 24 9.98 -3.67 6.32
N ALA A 25 10.22 -3.23 5.08
CA ALA A 25 11.51 -3.42 4.40
C ALA A 25 12.66 -2.62 5.03
N ILE A 26 12.39 -1.43 5.59
CA ILE A 26 13.41 -0.68 6.35
C ILE A 26 13.77 -1.43 7.64
N LEU A 27 12.78 -2.05 8.27
CA LEU A 27 12.97 -2.74 9.55
C LEU A 27 13.78 -4.01 9.42
N SER A 28 13.63 -4.75 8.32
CA SER A 28 14.45 -5.94 8.10
C SER A 28 15.95 -5.64 8.07
N ALA A 29 16.35 -4.46 7.59
CA ALA A 29 17.73 -3.99 7.68
C ALA A 29 18.05 -3.40 9.07
N SER A 30 17.18 -2.53 9.59
CA SER A 30 17.45 -1.75 10.80
C SER A 30 17.53 -2.60 12.08
N LEU A 31 16.68 -3.63 12.19
CA LEU A 31 16.62 -4.50 13.37
C LEU A 31 17.83 -5.44 13.51
N THR A 32 18.73 -5.47 12.53
CA THR A 32 20.01 -6.19 12.64
C THR A 32 21.03 -5.46 13.51
N VAL A 33 20.87 -4.14 13.67
CA VAL A 33 21.83 -3.25 14.36
C VAL A 33 21.20 -2.39 15.45
N ILE A 34 19.89 -2.15 15.39
CA ILE A 34 19.15 -1.37 16.40
C ILE A 34 18.39 -2.33 17.33
N PRO A 35 18.53 -2.18 18.67
CA PRO A 35 17.74 -2.95 19.62
C PRO A 35 16.23 -2.82 19.38
N PHE A 36 15.47 -3.90 19.56
CA PHE A 36 14.04 -3.89 19.27
C PHE A 36 13.27 -2.86 20.11
N SER A 37 13.64 -2.65 21.38
CA SER A 37 13.00 -1.64 22.24
C SER A 37 13.21 -0.21 21.73
N ASP A 38 14.38 0.08 21.13
CA ASP A 38 14.68 1.36 20.48
C ASP A 38 13.85 1.55 19.22
N ALA A 39 13.70 0.48 18.43
CA ALA A 39 12.82 0.49 17.26
C ALA A 39 11.36 0.75 17.64
N VAL A 40 10.89 0.16 18.74
CA VAL A 40 9.55 0.41 19.30
C VAL A 40 9.37 1.87 19.70
N GLY A 41 10.34 2.46 20.39
CA GLY A 41 10.33 3.91 20.66
C GLY A 41 10.28 4.74 19.38
N ALA A 42 11.02 4.34 18.35
CA ALA A 42 11.02 5.03 17.06
C ALA A 42 9.68 4.91 16.29
N PHE A 43 8.97 3.77 16.40
CA PHE A 43 7.63 3.60 15.83
C PHE A 43 6.64 4.55 16.49
N ILE A 44 6.65 4.61 17.82
CA ILE A 44 5.79 5.52 18.58
C ILE A 44 6.06 6.97 18.19
N MET A 45 7.34 7.37 18.14
CA MET A 45 7.73 8.72 17.75
C MET A 45 7.31 9.06 16.31
N SER A 46 7.36 8.11 15.39
CA SER A 46 6.86 8.31 14.03
C SER A 46 5.35 8.55 14.03
N GLY A 47 4.57 7.73 14.76
CA GLY A 47 3.14 7.95 14.94
C GLY A 47 2.82 9.32 15.53
N VAL A 48 3.57 9.77 16.53
CA VAL A 48 3.42 11.10 17.14
C VAL A 48 3.70 12.21 16.13
N LEU A 49 4.78 12.13 15.35
CA LEU A 49 5.08 13.14 14.32
C LEU A 49 3.99 13.20 13.25
N VAL A 50 3.52 12.05 12.77
CA VAL A 50 2.41 11.98 11.81
C VAL A 50 1.14 12.59 12.41
N PHE A 51 0.82 12.31 13.67
CA PHE A 51 -0.32 12.90 14.37
C PHE A 51 -0.21 14.43 14.45
N VAL A 52 0.94 14.95 14.86
CA VAL A 52 1.21 16.40 14.95
C VAL A 52 1.06 17.06 13.57
N LEU A 53 1.57 16.44 12.51
CA LEU A 53 1.43 16.94 11.14
C LEU A 53 -0.03 16.91 10.65
N GLY A 54 -0.82 15.96 11.15
CA GLY A 54 -2.25 15.86 10.89
C GLY A 54 -3.06 16.97 11.55
N ILE A 55 -2.86 17.22 12.85
CA ILE A 55 -3.60 18.25 13.60
C ILE A 55 -3.27 19.67 13.14
N THR A 56 -2.02 19.92 12.71
CA THR A 56 -1.61 21.22 12.15
C THR A 56 -2.19 21.49 10.76
N GLY A 57 -2.80 20.49 10.13
CA GLY A 57 -3.35 20.56 8.79
C GLY A 57 -2.31 20.86 7.69
N LEU A 58 -1.02 20.63 7.99
CA LEU A 58 0.06 20.89 7.03
C LEU A 58 -0.05 19.97 5.83
N ILE A 59 -0.36 18.68 6.07
CA ILE A 59 -0.45 17.68 4.99
C ILE A 59 -1.61 17.97 4.05
N GLY A 60 -2.78 18.33 4.58
CA GLY A 60 -3.91 18.76 3.77
C GLY A 60 -3.62 20.02 2.94
N ARG A 61 -2.78 20.94 3.44
CA ARG A 61 -2.32 22.11 2.67
C ARG A 61 -1.38 21.71 1.54
N LEU A 62 -0.38 20.88 1.82
CA LEU A 62 0.59 20.41 0.82
C LEU A 62 -0.07 19.63 -0.31
N MET A 63 -0.99 18.71 0.02
CA MET A 63 -1.69 17.90 -0.97
C MET A 63 -2.51 18.72 -1.98
N ARG A 64 -3.06 19.88 -1.56
CA ARG A 64 -3.80 20.78 -2.48
C ARG A 64 -2.92 21.43 -3.54
N TRP A 65 -1.60 21.46 -3.32
CA TRP A 65 -0.65 22.06 -4.26
C TRP A 65 -0.03 21.04 -5.21
N LEU A 66 -0.23 19.74 -4.97
CA LEU A 66 0.31 18.69 -5.83
C LEU A 66 -0.51 18.58 -7.13
N PRO A 67 0.13 18.75 -8.30
CA PRO A 67 -0.53 18.49 -9.57
C PRO A 67 -0.96 17.04 -9.66
N MET A 68 -2.24 16.82 -9.94
CA MET A 68 -2.82 15.48 -10.02
C MET A 68 -2.09 14.54 -11.00
N PRO A 69 -1.63 14.99 -12.20
CA PRO A 69 -0.86 14.15 -13.10
C PRO A 69 0.42 13.58 -12.48
N ILE A 70 1.11 14.36 -11.65
CA ILE A 70 2.33 13.93 -10.95
C ILE A 70 2.01 12.87 -9.90
N VAL A 71 0.92 13.07 -9.15
CA VAL A 71 0.46 12.09 -8.16
C VAL A 71 0.11 10.78 -8.86
N MET A 72 -0.70 10.83 -9.91
CA MET A 72 -1.09 9.63 -10.68
C MET A 72 0.11 8.92 -11.31
N ALA A 73 1.10 9.68 -11.80
CA ALA A 73 2.33 9.11 -12.34
C ALA A 73 3.15 8.40 -11.26
N MET A 74 3.28 9.00 -10.07
CA MET A 74 3.91 8.35 -8.92
C MET A 74 3.20 7.05 -8.56
N ILE A 75 1.86 7.02 -8.55
CA ILE A 75 1.09 5.80 -8.26
C ILE A 75 1.35 4.74 -9.33
N ALA A 76 1.26 5.11 -10.61
CA ALA A 76 1.54 4.20 -11.72
C ALA A 76 2.95 3.61 -11.61
N GLY A 77 3.97 4.44 -11.37
CA GLY A 77 5.35 3.99 -11.26
C GLY A 77 5.62 3.16 -10.00
N ALA A 78 4.95 3.47 -8.89
CA ALA A 78 5.06 2.65 -7.68
C ALA A 78 4.42 1.26 -7.87
N MET A 79 3.34 1.18 -8.65
CA MET A 79 2.54 -0.04 -8.83
C MET A 79 2.99 -0.88 -10.02
N ILE A 80 3.73 -0.34 -11.00
CA ILE A 80 4.18 -1.06 -12.21
C ILE A 80 4.96 -2.33 -11.88
N ARG A 81 5.68 -2.34 -10.75
CA ARG A 81 6.42 -3.51 -10.26
C ARG A 81 5.54 -4.74 -10.03
N PHE A 82 4.26 -4.54 -9.71
CA PHE A 82 3.34 -5.65 -9.54
C PHE A 82 3.02 -6.29 -10.89
N ALA A 83 2.88 -5.49 -11.95
CA ALA A 83 2.67 -5.99 -13.30
C ALA A 83 3.91 -6.72 -13.85
N THR A 84 5.11 -6.12 -13.72
CA THR A 84 6.36 -6.78 -14.16
C THR A 84 6.64 -8.02 -13.33
N GLY A 85 6.40 -7.98 -12.01
CA GLY A 85 6.53 -9.13 -11.13
C GLY A 85 5.58 -10.27 -11.48
N SER A 86 4.36 -9.99 -11.97
CA SER A 86 3.48 -11.04 -12.50
C SER A 86 4.08 -11.74 -13.72
N VAL A 87 4.76 -11.01 -14.60
CA VAL A 87 5.45 -11.60 -15.75
C VAL A 87 6.59 -12.51 -15.27
N ASP A 88 7.42 -12.03 -14.35
CA ASP A 88 8.51 -12.83 -13.75
C ASP A 88 7.97 -14.09 -13.05
N ALA A 89 6.84 -13.97 -12.35
CA ALA A 89 6.16 -15.09 -11.71
C ALA A 89 5.68 -16.13 -12.73
N ILE A 90 5.11 -15.69 -13.87
CA ILE A 90 4.70 -16.58 -14.96
C ILE A 90 5.91 -17.28 -15.58
N VAL A 91 7.01 -16.57 -15.81
CA VAL A 91 8.24 -17.17 -16.36
C VAL A 91 8.82 -18.20 -15.40
N SER A 92 8.86 -17.90 -14.10
CA SER A 92 9.43 -18.80 -13.08
C SER A 92 8.55 -20.02 -12.77
N ALA A 93 7.23 -19.91 -12.88
CA ALA A 93 6.29 -21.01 -12.61
C ALA A 93 5.14 -21.04 -13.65
N PRO A 94 5.41 -21.40 -14.92
CA PRO A 94 4.45 -21.26 -16.01
C PRO A 94 3.14 -22.01 -15.79
N LEU A 95 3.19 -23.20 -15.22
CA LEU A 95 1.99 -23.99 -14.98
C LEU A 95 1.12 -23.42 -13.87
N ILE A 96 1.70 -22.89 -12.79
CA ILE A 96 0.93 -22.37 -11.64
C ILE A 96 0.52 -20.92 -11.88
N ALA A 97 1.51 -20.03 -12.06
CA ALA A 97 1.25 -18.61 -12.23
C ALA A 97 0.63 -18.30 -13.60
N GLY A 98 1.04 -19.01 -14.66
CA GLY A 98 0.45 -18.85 -15.98
C GLY A 98 -1.00 -19.34 -16.05
N ALA A 99 -1.34 -20.47 -15.41
CA ALA A 99 -2.74 -20.91 -15.34
C ALA A 99 -3.61 -19.98 -14.48
N ALA A 100 -3.06 -19.47 -13.36
CA ALA A 100 -3.73 -18.44 -12.56
C ALA A 100 -4.04 -17.20 -13.41
N ALA A 101 -3.05 -16.67 -14.13
CA ALA A 101 -3.22 -15.52 -15.02
C ALA A 101 -4.20 -15.80 -16.17
N LEU A 102 -4.12 -16.98 -16.81
CA LEU A 102 -5.04 -17.37 -17.88
C LEU A 102 -6.48 -17.41 -17.35
N SER A 103 -6.69 -18.03 -16.19
CA SER A 103 -8.02 -18.12 -15.58
C SER A 103 -8.58 -16.74 -15.22
N PHE A 104 -7.74 -15.80 -14.75
CA PHE A 104 -8.15 -14.40 -14.54
C PHE A 104 -8.73 -13.79 -15.81
N PHE A 105 -8.02 -13.89 -16.94
CA PHE A 105 -8.48 -13.28 -18.20
C PHE A 105 -9.70 -14.00 -18.78
N LEU A 106 -9.76 -15.33 -18.68
CA LEU A 106 -10.93 -16.10 -19.11
C LEU A 106 -12.18 -15.71 -18.31
N VAL A 107 -12.08 -15.63 -16.99
CA VAL A 107 -13.21 -15.22 -16.15
C VAL A 107 -13.61 -13.78 -16.47
N THR A 108 -12.65 -12.86 -16.57
CA THR A 108 -12.91 -11.46 -16.93
C THR A 108 -13.68 -11.35 -18.26
N ARG A 109 -13.37 -12.23 -19.23
CA ARG A 109 -14.02 -12.25 -20.55
C ARG A 109 -15.42 -12.90 -20.53
N PHE A 110 -15.64 -13.93 -19.72
CA PHE A 110 -16.82 -14.80 -19.82
C PHE A 110 -17.80 -14.68 -18.63
N SER A 111 -17.41 -14.07 -17.52
CA SER A 111 -18.25 -13.93 -16.33
C SER A 111 -18.03 -12.59 -15.63
N ARG A 112 -19.12 -11.94 -15.24
CA ARG A 112 -19.10 -10.75 -14.37
C ARG A 112 -19.51 -11.06 -12.94
N SER A 113 -19.94 -12.30 -12.68
CA SER A 113 -20.54 -12.70 -11.40
C SER A 113 -19.52 -13.13 -10.35
N VAL A 114 -18.27 -13.40 -10.74
CA VAL A 114 -17.23 -13.91 -9.83
C VAL A 114 -15.98 -13.03 -9.96
N PRO A 115 -15.35 -12.60 -8.84
CA PRO A 115 -14.10 -11.85 -8.87
C PRO A 115 -12.98 -12.65 -9.57
N PRO A 116 -12.43 -12.16 -10.71
CA PRO A 116 -11.43 -12.91 -11.47
C PRO A 116 -10.15 -13.23 -10.69
N VAL A 117 -9.73 -12.34 -9.79
CA VAL A 117 -8.57 -12.53 -8.90
C VAL A 117 -8.76 -13.73 -7.96
N LEU A 118 -9.99 -13.93 -7.46
CA LEU A 118 -10.30 -15.06 -6.58
C LEU A 118 -10.17 -16.38 -7.34
N VAL A 119 -10.68 -16.44 -8.58
CA VAL A 119 -10.57 -17.64 -9.42
C VAL A 119 -9.10 -17.95 -9.72
N ALA A 120 -8.31 -16.93 -10.06
CA ALA A 120 -6.88 -17.10 -10.27
C ALA A 120 -6.17 -17.68 -9.05
N GLY A 121 -6.51 -17.20 -7.86
CA GLY A 121 -5.96 -17.71 -6.60
C GLY A 121 -6.31 -19.17 -6.37
N VAL A 122 -7.59 -19.55 -6.58
CA VAL A 122 -8.05 -20.94 -6.42
C VAL A 122 -7.39 -21.87 -7.43
N VAL A 123 -7.35 -21.50 -8.71
CA VAL A 123 -6.72 -22.32 -9.77
C VAL A 123 -5.24 -22.54 -9.45
N GLY A 124 -4.52 -21.49 -9.12
CA GLY A 124 -3.10 -21.61 -8.79
C GLY A 124 -2.84 -22.40 -7.51
N LEU A 125 -3.71 -22.27 -6.49
CA LEU A 125 -3.60 -23.07 -5.26
C LEU A 125 -3.83 -24.57 -5.54
N VAL A 126 -4.85 -24.91 -6.33
CA VAL A 126 -5.13 -26.29 -6.73
C VAL A 126 -3.96 -26.90 -7.49
N LEU A 127 -3.35 -26.16 -8.42
CA LEU A 127 -2.18 -26.63 -9.16
C LEU A 127 -0.93 -26.74 -8.29
N ALA A 128 -0.70 -25.77 -7.39
CA ALA A 128 0.39 -25.83 -6.43
C ALA A 128 0.27 -27.07 -5.52
N PHE A 129 -0.95 -27.40 -5.08
CA PHE A 129 -1.23 -28.62 -4.34
C PHE A 129 -0.99 -29.88 -5.19
N ALA A 130 -1.54 -29.93 -6.40
CA ALA A 130 -1.42 -31.08 -7.30
C ALA A 130 0.03 -31.39 -7.69
N PHE A 131 0.89 -30.37 -7.79
CA PHE A 131 2.31 -30.52 -8.07
C PHE A 131 3.19 -30.65 -6.83
N GLY A 132 2.60 -30.75 -5.63
CA GLY A 132 3.36 -30.87 -4.38
C GLY A 132 4.26 -29.67 -4.07
N GLN A 133 3.92 -28.48 -4.59
CA GLN A 133 4.70 -27.25 -4.38
C GLN A 133 4.25 -26.44 -3.16
N LEU A 134 3.28 -26.93 -2.40
CA LEU A 134 2.98 -26.38 -1.09
C LEU A 134 4.02 -26.87 -0.09
N GLN A 135 4.82 -25.93 0.45
CA GLN A 135 5.85 -26.25 1.43
C GLN A 135 5.32 -25.95 2.84
N PRO A 136 5.09 -26.95 3.69
CA PRO A 136 4.66 -26.68 5.07
C PRO A 136 5.67 -25.75 5.75
N ALA A 137 5.20 -24.60 6.22
CA ALA A 137 6.05 -23.71 6.98
C ALA A 137 6.33 -24.34 8.36
N ASN A 138 7.60 -24.49 8.72
CA ASN A 138 8.02 -24.91 10.06
C ASN A 138 7.84 -23.77 11.07
N VAL A 139 6.58 -23.42 11.33
CA VAL A 139 6.19 -22.36 12.26
C VAL A 139 5.22 -22.97 13.27
N ASN A 140 5.48 -22.76 14.55
CA ASN A 140 4.56 -23.21 15.60
C ASN A 140 3.21 -22.51 15.44
N ILE A 141 2.17 -23.30 15.20
CA ILE A 141 0.79 -22.82 15.23
C ILE A 141 0.46 -22.54 16.69
N ALA A 142 0.40 -21.27 17.04
CA ALA A 142 0.10 -20.81 18.39
C ALA A 142 -0.85 -19.62 18.32
N TRP A 143 -1.73 -19.52 19.32
CA TRP A 143 -2.48 -18.28 19.50
C TRP A 143 -1.56 -17.20 20.03
N VAL A 144 -1.43 -16.09 19.30
CA VAL A 144 -0.54 -14.98 19.65
C VAL A 144 -1.39 -13.80 20.12
N MET A 145 -1.30 -13.48 21.41
CA MET A 145 -1.95 -12.29 21.97
C MET A 145 -1.07 -11.05 21.74
N PRO A 146 -1.66 -9.86 21.53
CA PRO A 146 -0.91 -8.60 21.53
C PRO A 146 -0.16 -8.44 22.86
N THR A 147 1.12 -8.07 22.79
CA THR A 147 1.96 -7.86 23.98
C THR A 147 2.38 -6.40 24.05
N LEU A 148 2.25 -5.81 25.23
CA LEU A 148 2.79 -4.47 25.46
C LEU A 148 4.31 -4.56 25.48
N THR A 149 4.95 -3.77 24.61
CA THR A 149 6.41 -3.72 24.49
C THR A 149 6.90 -2.39 25.01
N ALA A 150 7.77 -2.41 26.02
CA ALA A 150 8.32 -1.20 26.62
C ALA A 150 9.28 -0.49 25.64
N PRO A 151 9.05 0.80 25.32
CA PRO A 151 9.94 1.53 24.43
C PRO A 151 11.20 2.01 25.15
N THR A 152 12.30 2.08 24.41
CA THR A 152 13.46 2.92 24.73
C THR A 152 13.61 3.96 23.63
N PHE A 153 14.07 5.15 23.97
CA PHE A 153 14.19 6.26 23.01
C PHE A 153 15.65 6.60 22.80
N SER A 154 16.13 6.45 21.56
CA SER A 154 17.49 6.80 21.15
C SER A 154 17.49 7.70 19.92
N ILE A 155 18.50 8.55 19.83
CA ILE A 155 18.69 9.45 18.68
C ILE A 155 18.96 8.64 17.41
N ASP A 156 19.73 7.56 17.52
CA ASP A 156 20.07 6.70 16.39
C ASP A 156 18.82 6.06 15.78
N ALA A 157 17.93 5.49 16.61
CA ALA A 157 16.67 4.93 16.13
C ALA A 157 15.72 6.02 15.60
N PHE A 158 15.74 7.22 16.19
CA PHE A 158 14.96 8.35 15.68
C PHE A 158 15.40 8.74 14.25
N LEU A 159 16.70 8.87 14.01
CA LEU A 159 17.24 9.24 12.70
C LEU A 159 17.08 8.10 11.68
N ALA A 160 17.32 6.85 12.09
CA ALA A 160 17.30 5.70 11.19
C ALA A 160 15.89 5.18 10.88
N ILE A 161 14.94 5.32 11.80
CA ILE A 161 13.59 4.73 11.69
C ILE A 161 12.51 5.81 11.74
N THR A 162 12.49 6.68 12.75
CA THR A 162 11.38 7.63 12.93
C THR A 162 11.22 8.58 11.74
N ILE A 163 12.30 9.21 11.30
CA ILE A 163 12.25 10.17 10.18
C ILE A 163 11.84 9.48 8.87
N PRO A 164 12.50 8.40 8.42
CA PRO A 164 12.13 7.76 7.17
C PRO A 164 10.71 7.18 7.18
N LEU A 165 10.30 6.56 8.30
CA LEU A 165 8.97 5.98 8.45
C LEU A 165 7.88 7.06 8.41
N THR A 166 8.12 8.22 9.03
CA THR A 166 7.19 9.36 8.99
C THR A 166 7.03 9.89 7.56
N ALA A 167 8.14 10.04 6.83
CA ALA A 167 8.12 10.48 5.44
C ALA A 167 7.38 9.49 4.52
N LEU A 168 7.57 8.17 4.74
CA LEU A 168 6.84 7.13 4.02
C LEU A 168 5.33 7.20 4.23
N VAL A 169 4.88 7.29 5.49
CA VAL A 169 3.45 7.35 5.80
C VAL A 169 2.79 8.54 5.12
N ILE A 170 3.45 9.71 5.16
CA ILE A 170 2.85 10.94 4.67
C ILE A 170 2.95 11.05 3.14
N GLY A 171 4.15 10.89 2.60
CA GLY A 171 4.42 11.21 1.21
C GLY A 171 4.32 10.01 0.25
N ALA A 172 4.41 8.77 0.73
CA ALA A 172 4.14 7.61 -0.11
C ALA A 172 2.69 7.13 0.09
N GLU A 173 2.31 6.70 1.29
CA GLU A 173 1.05 5.98 1.49
C GLU A 173 -0.18 6.91 1.56
N ASN A 174 -0.17 7.93 2.42
CA ASN A 174 -1.28 8.88 2.51
C ASN A 174 -1.45 9.68 1.20
N ALA A 175 -0.36 10.09 0.55
CA ALA A 175 -0.40 10.79 -0.72
C ALA A 175 -1.00 9.92 -1.83
N GLN A 176 -0.56 8.66 -1.95
CA GLN A 176 -1.14 7.70 -2.88
C GLN A 176 -2.63 7.48 -2.62
N ALA A 177 -3.02 7.23 -1.37
CA ALA A 177 -4.43 7.02 -1.00
C ALA A 177 -5.29 8.26 -1.30
N THR A 178 -4.78 9.45 -1.02
CA THR A 178 -5.47 10.72 -1.34
C THR A 178 -5.64 10.87 -2.85
N GLY A 179 -4.56 10.62 -3.61
CA GLY A 179 -4.58 10.66 -5.06
C GLY A 179 -5.64 9.73 -5.65
N VAL A 180 -5.61 8.43 -5.35
CA VAL A 180 -6.59 7.48 -5.93
C VAL A 180 -8.03 7.81 -5.55
N LEU A 181 -8.28 8.33 -4.34
CA LEU A 181 -9.63 8.74 -3.97
C LEU A 181 -10.08 9.98 -4.75
N MET A 182 -9.20 10.97 -4.95
CA MET A 182 -9.51 12.15 -5.76
C MET A 182 -9.73 11.79 -7.23
N ALA A 183 -8.94 10.87 -7.76
CA ALA A 183 -9.04 10.31 -9.11
C ALA A 183 -10.41 9.66 -9.36
N GLU A 184 -10.94 8.97 -8.34
CA GLU A 184 -12.26 8.35 -8.34
C GLU A 184 -13.40 9.31 -7.93
N GLY A 185 -13.12 10.62 -7.82
CA GLY A 185 -14.11 11.66 -7.56
C GLY A 185 -14.53 11.85 -6.10
N TYR A 186 -13.86 11.20 -5.14
CA TYR A 186 -14.12 11.42 -3.72
C TYR A 186 -13.47 12.72 -3.21
N ARG A 187 -13.88 13.14 -2.01
CA ARG A 187 -13.30 14.28 -1.28
C ARG A 187 -12.62 13.78 0.00
N PRO A 188 -11.35 13.35 -0.04
CA PRO A 188 -10.71 12.69 1.08
C PRO A 188 -10.57 13.63 2.29
N PRO A 189 -10.84 13.16 3.52
CA PRO A 189 -10.59 13.91 4.73
C PRO A 189 -9.10 13.82 5.11
N ILE A 190 -8.23 14.45 4.31
CA ILE A 190 -6.76 14.28 4.34
C ILE A 190 -6.17 14.44 5.77
N ASN A 191 -6.60 15.45 6.51
CA ASN A 191 -6.11 15.68 7.86
C ASN A 191 -6.55 14.57 8.82
N ALA A 192 -7.80 14.09 8.72
CA ALA A 192 -8.29 13.00 9.56
C ALA A 192 -7.62 11.67 9.23
N MET A 193 -7.37 11.40 7.93
CA MET A 193 -6.55 10.27 7.48
C MET A 193 -5.16 10.32 8.12
N THR A 194 -4.51 11.48 8.10
CA THR A 194 -3.19 11.68 8.70
C THR A 194 -3.22 11.52 10.22
N ILE A 195 -4.20 12.11 10.90
CA ILE A 195 -4.37 11.99 12.35
C ILE A 195 -4.54 10.52 12.76
N ILE A 196 -5.43 9.78 12.09
CA ILE A 196 -5.68 8.37 12.39
C ILE A 196 -4.47 7.50 12.07
N SER A 197 -3.72 7.80 11.01
CA SER A 197 -2.41 7.17 10.75
C SER A 197 -1.42 7.37 11.89
N GLY A 198 -1.37 8.58 12.46
CA GLY A 198 -0.49 8.87 13.60
C GLY A 198 -0.89 8.14 14.88
N ILE A 199 -2.19 8.16 15.20
CA ILE A 199 -2.74 7.40 16.35
C ILE A 199 -2.50 5.90 16.16
N GLY A 200 -2.84 5.38 14.98
CA GLY A 200 -2.66 3.97 14.64
C GLY A 200 -1.20 3.54 14.71
N GLY A 201 -0.27 4.36 14.21
CA GLY A 201 1.16 4.10 14.28
C GLY A 201 1.69 4.08 15.72
N ALA A 202 1.29 5.05 16.55
CA ALA A 202 1.71 5.09 17.94
C ALA A 202 1.16 3.92 18.76
N LEU A 203 -0.12 3.57 18.59
CA LEU A 203 -0.74 2.42 19.27
C LEU A 203 -0.16 1.08 18.79
N ALA A 204 0.12 0.96 17.49
CA ALA A 204 0.82 -0.22 16.96
C ALA A 204 2.22 -0.35 17.58
N GLY A 205 2.93 0.77 17.74
CA GLY A 205 4.24 0.83 18.41
C GLY A 205 4.20 0.25 19.82
N LEU A 206 3.21 0.62 20.64
CA LEU A 206 3.04 0.08 21.99
C LEU A 206 2.87 -1.46 22.03
N LEU A 207 2.43 -2.06 20.92
CA LEU A 207 2.25 -3.50 20.75
C LEU A 207 3.42 -4.16 20.00
N GLY A 208 4.56 -3.48 19.87
CA GLY A 208 5.73 -3.96 19.13
C GLY A 208 5.59 -3.90 17.61
N GLY A 209 4.48 -3.36 17.09
CA GLY A 209 4.21 -3.24 15.67
C GLY A 209 4.72 -1.92 15.09
N HIS A 210 5.16 -1.96 13.83
CA HIS A 210 5.48 -0.73 13.11
C HIS A 210 4.21 0.00 12.63
N ASN A 211 4.36 1.15 11.95
CA ASN A 211 3.24 2.05 11.67
C ASN A 211 2.04 1.40 10.96
N ALA A 212 0.92 1.32 11.67
CA ALA A 212 -0.41 1.07 11.12
C ALA A 212 -1.05 2.40 10.68
N ASN A 213 -1.29 2.55 9.38
CA ASN A 213 -1.64 3.83 8.76
C ASN A 213 -2.56 3.63 7.53
N ILE A 214 -2.83 4.68 6.73
CA ILE A 214 -3.65 4.54 5.50
C ILE A 214 -2.86 3.79 4.43
N ALA A 215 -3.44 2.74 3.87
CA ALA A 215 -2.82 1.94 2.83
C ALA A 215 -3.24 2.42 1.43
N GLY A 216 -2.27 2.98 0.69
CA GLY A 216 -2.44 3.43 -0.70
C GLY A 216 -2.99 2.37 -1.66
N PRO A 217 -2.32 1.21 -1.84
CA PRO A 217 -2.77 0.18 -2.80
C PRO A 217 -4.14 -0.39 -2.48
N MET A 218 -4.43 -0.64 -1.20
CA MET A 218 -5.73 -1.17 -0.77
C MET A 218 -6.85 -0.15 -0.99
N THR A 219 -6.58 1.13 -0.68
CA THR A 219 -7.52 2.22 -0.96
C THR A 219 -7.78 2.30 -2.45
N ALA A 220 -6.75 2.18 -3.30
CA ALA A 220 -6.89 2.24 -4.75
C ALA A 220 -7.80 1.13 -5.31
N ILE A 221 -7.64 -0.12 -4.84
CA ILE A 221 -8.51 -1.23 -5.25
C ILE A 221 -9.93 -0.98 -4.76
N CYS A 222 -10.10 -0.67 -3.47
CA CYS A 222 -11.43 -0.47 -2.86
C CYS A 222 -12.15 0.78 -3.38
N SER A 223 -11.44 1.78 -3.92
CA SER A 223 -12.04 2.99 -4.49
C SER A 223 -12.40 2.86 -5.96
N SER A 224 -11.72 1.97 -6.69
CA SER A 224 -11.91 1.77 -8.13
C SER A 224 -13.24 1.11 -8.48
N GLU A 225 -13.60 1.15 -9.77
CA GLU A 225 -14.77 0.47 -10.34
C GLU A 225 -14.80 -1.05 -10.04
N GLN A 226 -13.65 -1.66 -9.74
CA GLN A 226 -13.58 -3.07 -9.32
C GLN A 226 -14.35 -3.35 -8.02
N ALA A 227 -14.59 -2.34 -7.19
CA ALA A 227 -15.34 -2.46 -5.94
C ALA A 227 -16.87 -2.28 -6.11
N GLY A 228 -17.34 -2.02 -7.32
CA GLY A 228 -18.76 -1.88 -7.67
C GLY A 228 -19.08 -0.61 -8.46
N ASP A 229 -20.23 -0.63 -9.14
CA ASP A 229 -20.59 0.45 -10.08
C ASP A 229 -20.95 1.77 -9.37
N ASP A 230 -21.64 1.73 -8.21
CA ASP A 230 -22.01 2.94 -7.45
C ASP A 230 -20.88 3.38 -6.51
N PRO A 231 -20.20 4.53 -6.77
CA PRO A 231 -19.12 5.03 -5.90
C PRO A 231 -19.56 5.24 -4.45
N ARG A 232 -20.85 5.57 -4.21
CA ARG A 232 -21.36 5.84 -2.85
C ARG A 232 -21.41 4.59 -1.99
N LEU A 233 -21.36 3.41 -2.59
CA LEU A 233 -21.42 2.11 -1.90
C LEU A 233 -20.05 1.44 -1.78
N ARG A 234 -19.02 1.92 -2.50
CA ARG A 234 -17.68 1.32 -2.50
C ARG A 234 -16.98 1.34 -1.13
N TYR A 235 -17.40 2.20 -0.19
CA TYR A 235 -16.93 2.13 1.20
C TYR A 235 -17.18 0.75 1.85
N GLY A 236 -18.19 0.00 1.37
CA GLY A 236 -18.44 -1.37 1.76
C GLY A 236 -17.26 -2.31 1.48
N ALA A 237 -16.51 -2.10 0.39
CA ALA A 237 -15.31 -2.87 0.10
C ALA A 237 -14.23 -2.66 1.18
N ALA A 238 -14.05 -1.42 1.64
CA ALA A 238 -13.12 -1.11 2.73
C ALA A 238 -13.57 -1.71 4.08
N LEU A 239 -14.90 -1.83 4.32
CA LEU A 239 -15.44 -2.52 5.50
C LEU A 239 -15.18 -4.01 5.47
N VAL A 240 -15.55 -4.68 4.36
CA VAL A 240 -15.32 -6.11 4.18
C VAL A 240 -13.82 -6.42 4.30
N ASN A 241 -12.98 -5.63 3.64
CA ASN A 241 -11.53 -5.70 3.78
C ASN A 241 -11.09 -5.55 5.25
N GLY A 242 -11.59 -4.54 5.96
CA GLY A 242 -11.27 -4.32 7.38
C GLY A 242 -11.65 -5.50 8.27
N VAL A 243 -12.84 -6.10 8.07
CA VAL A 243 -13.30 -7.27 8.82
C VAL A 243 -12.46 -8.50 8.50
N LEU A 244 -12.28 -8.81 7.21
CA LEU A 244 -11.53 -10.00 6.79
C LEU A 244 -10.08 -9.96 7.30
N PHE A 245 -9.43 -8.81 7.22
CA PHE A 245 -8.07 -8.69 7.73
C PHE A 245 -8.00 -8.62 9.27
N ALA A 246 -9.03 -8.12 9.96
CA ALA A 246 -9.10 -8.22 11.42
C ALA A 246 -9.22 -9.69 11.86
N LEU A 247 -10.04 -10.49 11.16
CA LEU A 247 -10.12 -11.94 11.35
C LEU A 247 -8.79 -12.61 11.02
N PHE A 248 -8.14 -12.23 9.92
CA PHE A 248 -6.81 -12.73 9.58
C PHE A 248 -5.79 -12.47 10.68
N GLY A 249 -5.78 -11.25 11.25
CA GLY A 249 -4.93 -10.89 12.38
C GLY A 249 -5.23 -11.70 13.65
N LEU A 250 -6.51 -11.91 13.96
CA LEU A 250 -6.94 -12.72 15.09
C LEU A 250 -6.47 -14.18 14.97
N PHE A 251 -6.51 -14.74 13.76
CA PHE A 251 -6.05 -16.10 13.46
C PHE A 251 -4.64 -16.15 12.87
N ALA A 252 -3.80 -15.12 13.08
CA ALA A 252 -2.51 -14.99 12.42
C ALA A 252 -1.58 -16.19 12.67
N GLY A 253 -1.61 -16.78 13.87
CA GLY A 253 -0.81 -17.96 14.19
C GLY A 253 -1.15 -19.22 13.39
N LEU A 254 -2.38 -19.31 12.85
CA LEU A 254 -2.78 -20.35 11.91
C LEU A 254 -2.61 -19.89 10.45
N ALA A 255 -2.93 -18.62 10.18
CA ALA A 255 -3.02 -18.09 8.83
C ALA A 255 -1.63 -17.79 8.20
N VAL A 256 -0.66 -17.34 9.00
CA VAL A 256 0.70 -17.04 8.51
C VAL A 256 1.42 -18.30 8.01
N PRO A 257 1.47 -19.43 8.74
CA PRO A 257 2.07 -20.67 8.23
C PRO A 257 1.42 -21.14 6.92
N PHE A 258 0.11 -20.96 6.79
CA PHE A 258 -0.63 -21.32 5.56
C PHE A 258 -0.23 -20.45 4.37
N ILE A 259 -0.13 -19.12 4.54
CA ILE A 259 0.35 -18.23 3.47
C ILE A 259 1.81 -18.53 3.10
N LEU A 260 2.66 -18.80 4.10
CA LEU A 260 4.07 -19.13 3.87
C LEU A 260 4.25 -20.45 3.11
N ALA A 261 3.23 -21.31 3.08
CA ALA A 261 3.25 -22.52 2.29
C ALA A 261 3.00 -22.31 0.79
N PHE A 262 2.53 -21.13 0.38
CA PHE A 262 2.23 -20.87 -1.02
C PHE A 262 3.52 -20.61 -1.81
N PRO A 263 3.60 -21.06 -3.08
CA PRO A 263 4.68 -20.67 -3.97
C PRO A 263 4.75 -19.14 -4.06
N LYS A 264 5.96 -18.57 -4.01
CA LYS A 264 6.13 -17.11 -4.12
C LYS A 264 5.57 -16.56 -5.44
N ALA A 265 5.75 -17.30 -6.54
CA ALA A 265 5.17 -16.96 -7.85
C ALA A 265 3.62 -16.86 -7.78
N LEU A 266 3.02 -17.76 -6.99
CA LEU A 266 1.67 -17.69 -6.41
C LEU A 266 1.24 -16.27 -6.06
N ILE A 267 1.83 -15.81 -4.96
CA ILE A 267 1.47 -14.57 -4.28
C ILE A 267 1.71 -13.37 -5.20
N VAL A 268 2.85 -13.38 -5.91
CA VAL A 268 3.25 -12.28 -6.78
C VAL A 268 2.29 -12.13 -7.97
N VAL A 269 1.91 -13.23 -8.64
CA VAL A 269 1.04 -13.13 -9.82
C VAL A 269 -0.34 -12.60 -9.44
N ILE A 270 -0.90 -13.03 -8.31
CA ILE A 270 -2.21 -12.57 -7.81
C ILE A 270 -2.16 -11.08 -7.46
N ALA A 271 -1.09 -10.64 -6.80
CA ALA A 271 -0.90 -9.23 -6.48
C ALA A 271 -0.89 -8.36 -7.75
N GLY A 272 -0.17 -8.75 -8.81
CA GLY A 272 -0.15 -7.97 -10.05
C GLY A 272 -1.46 -8.01 -10.84
N LEU A 273 -2.14 -9.17 -10.90
CA LEU A 273 -3.45 -9.26 -11.54
C LEU A 273 -4.48 -8.34 -10.86
N ALA A 274 -4.48 -8.28 -9.52
CA ALA A 274 -5.35 -7.38 -8.76
C ALA A 274 -5.07 -5.88 -9.00
N MET A 275 -3.84 -5.55 -9.40
CA MET A 275 -3.40 -4.16 -9.61
C MET A 275 -3.64 -3.64 -11.04
N ILE A 276 -4.04 -4.49 -12.00
CA ILE A 276 -4.20 -4.11 -13.42
C ILE A 276 -5.10 -2.89 -13.58
N GLY A 277 -6.30 -2.91 -12.99
CA GLY A 277 -7.28 -1.82 -13.14
C GLY A 277 -6.77 -0.50 -12.57
N VAL A 278 -6.16 -0.54 -11.38
CA VAL A 278 -5.57 0.64 -10.71
C VAL A 278 -4.41 1.20 -11.54
N LEU A 279 -3.54 0.34 -12.07
CA LEU A 279 -2.39 0.74 -12.86
C LEU A 279 -2.82 1.40 -14.17
N LEU A 280 -3.80 0.81 -14.86
CA LEU A 280 -4.35 1.34 -16.11
C LEU A 280 -4.96 2.73 -15.88
N GLY A 281 -5.82 2.87 -14.87
CA GLY A 281 -6.44 4.16 -14.54
C GLY A 281 -5.41 5.22 -14.14
N SER A 282 -4.40 4.84 -13.35
CA SER A 282 -3.33 5.76 -12.95
C SER A 282 -2.50 6.24 -14.14
N LEU A 283 -2.14 5.36 -15.08
CA LEU A 283 -1.41 5.74 -16.30
C LEU A 283 -2.22 6.66 -17.20
N GLN A 284 -3.52 6.39 -17.38
CA GLN A 284 -4.42 7.22 -18.17
C GLN A 284 -4.54 8.65 -17.61
N GLN A 285 -4.60 8.78 -16.29
CA GLN A 285 -4.68 10.09 -15.63
C GLN A 285 -3.32 10.80 -15.52
N ALA A 286 -2.22 10.03 -15.44
CA ALA A 286 -0.87 10.57 -15.40
C ALA A 286 -0.45 11.19 -16.74
N ILE A 287 -0.77 10.54 -17.85
CA ILE A 287 -0.28 10.89 -19.20
C ILE A 287 -1.47 11.17 -20.10
N GLN A 288 -2.08 12.34 -19.91
CA GLN A 288 -3.12 12.85 -20.80
C GLN A 288 -2.51 13.78 -21.85
N LYS A 289 -2.85 13.58 -23.13
CA LYS A 289 -2.44 14.47 -24.23
C LYS A 289 -2.95 15.89 -23.96
N GLY A 290 -2.03 16.86 -23.91
CA GLY A 290 -2.36 18.26 -23.57
C GLY A 290 -2.61 18.52 -22.08
N GLY A 291 -2.37 17.54 -21.22
CA GLY A 291 -2.43 17.70 -19.76
C GLY A 291 -1.32 18.60 -19.23
N ALA A 292 -1.50 19.13 -18.01
CA ALA A 292 -0.47 19.91 -17.33
C ALA A 292 0.64 19.01 -16.78
N CYS A 293 1.83 19.59 -16.54
CA CYS A 293 2.92 18.91 -15.85
C CYS A 293 3.41 17.61 -16.52
N GLN A 294 3.40 17.53 -17.87
CA GLN A 294 3.67 16.27 -18.57
C GLN A 294 5.09 15.75 -18.31
N ILE A 295 6.09 16.63 -18.35
CA ILE A 295 7.48 16.22 -18.15
C ILE A 295 7.70 15.85 -16.68
N GLY A 296 7.19 16.65 -15.73
CA GLY A 296 7.29 16.29 -14.31
C GLY A 296 6.52 15.00 -13.96
N ALA A 297 5.37 14.75 -14.57
CA ALA A 297 4.64 13.49 -14.43
C ALA A 297 5.49 12.31 -14.95
N PHE A 298 6.11 12.42 -16.12
CA PHE A 298 7.01 11.38 -16.62
C PHE A 298 8.22 11.14 -15.68
N VAL A 299 8.81 12.21 -15.14
CA VAL A 299 9.90 12.08 -14.15
C VAL A 299 9.41 11.37 -12.88
N ALA A 300 8.24 11.72 -12.37
CA ALA A 300 7.65 11.04 -11.22
C ALA A 300 7.40 9.55 -11.50
N LEU A 301 6.89 9.21 -12.69
CA LEU A 301 6.71 7.84 -13.12
C LEU A 301 8.04 7.07 -13.11
N ALA A 302 9.07 7.62 -13.75
CA ALA A 302 10.38 6.98 -13.87
C ALA A 302 11.06 6.80 -12.50
N VAL A 303 11.01 7.83 -11.65
CA VAL A 303 11.57 7.78 -10.30
C VAL A 303 10.83 6.75 -9.46
N ALA A 304 9.49 6.75 -9.46
CA ALA A 304 8.73 5.77 -8.68
C ALA A 304 9.00 4.33 -9.14
N MET A 305 9.12 4.12 -10.46
CA MET A 305 9.41 2.82 -11.08
C MET A 305 10.78 2.25 -10.69
N SER A 306 11.78 3.10 -10.45
CA SER A 306 13.15 2.66 -10.15
C SER A 306 13.30 1.82 -8.86
N GLN A 307 12.32 1.84 -7.97
CA GLN A 307 12.33 1.16 -6.67
C GLN A 307 13.54 1.46 -5.77
N PHE A 308 14.29 2.56 -6.00
CA PHE A 308 15.40 2.89 -5.11
C PHE A 308 14.91 3.32 -3.73
N THR A 309 15.80 3.23 -2.75
CA THR A 309 15.63 3.82 -1.43
C THR A 309 16.76 4.81 -1.19
N LEU A 310 16.44 6.04 -0.81
CA LEU A 310 17.40 7.11 -0.52
C LEU A 310 17.10 7.69 0.86
N LEU A 311 18.10 7.74 1.74
CA LEU A 311 17.96 8.16 3.14
C LEU A 311 16.89 7.35 3.90
N GLY A 312 16.75 6.06 3.58
CA GLY A 312 15.71 5.19 4.14
C GLY A 312 14.30 5.48 3.62
N ILE A 313 14.10 6.42 2.68
CA ILE A 313 12.80 6.76 2.13
C ILE A 313 12.66 6.14 0.73
N SER A 314 11.56 5.43 0.49
CA SER A 314 11.29 4.74 -0.78
C SER A 314 11.00 5.70 -1.94
N SER A 315 11.25 5.24 -3.16
CA SER A 315 11.14 6.01 -4.41
C SER A 315 9.83 6.78 -4.64
N PRO A 316 8.62 6.35 -4.21
CA PRO A 316 7.39 7.12 -4.43
C PRO A 316 7.41 8.51 -3.79
N PHE A 317 8.00 8.66 -2.60
CA PHE A 317 8.16 9.98 -1.98
C PHE A 317 9.02 10.91 -2.86
N TRP A 318 10.16 10.39 -3.32
CA TRP A 318 11.09 11.13 -4.17
C TRP A 318 10.52 11.43 -5.54
N ALA A 319 9.65 10.57 -6.06
CA ALA A 319 8.94 10.79 -7.32
C ALA A 319 8.01 12.00 -7.28
N LEU A 320 7.26 12.20 -6.19
CA LEU A 320 6.46 13.42 -6.03
C LEU A 320 7.36 14.65 -5.98
N LEU A 321 8.44 14.60 -5.19
CA LEU A 321 9.34 15.73 -5.01
C LEU A 321 10.03 16.11 -6.33
N SER A 322 10.59 15.13 -7.04
CA SER A 322 11.30 15.35 -8.31
C SER A 322 10.34 15.76 -9.42
N GLY A 323 9.16 15.15 -9.52
CA GLY A 323 8.15 15.53 -10.50
C GLY A 323 7.70 16.98 -10.32
N VAL A 324 7.40 17.38 -9.09
CA VAL A 324 7.02 18.77 -8.78
C VAL A 324 8.17 19.73 -9.06
N ALA A 325 9.40 19.39 -8.65
CA ALA A 325 10.57 20.23 -8.87
C ALA A 325 10.84 20.46 -10.37
N VAL A 326 10.73 19.40 -11.19
CA VAL A 326 10.90 19.50 -12.65
C VAL A 326 9.78 20.31 -13.28
N SER A 327 8.52 20.05 -12.92
CA SER A 327 7.40 20.85 -13.44
C SER A 327 7.47 22.32 -13.03
N TRP A 328 7.99 22.62 -11.85
CA TRP A 328 8.24 23.99 -11.42
C TRP A 328 9.35 24.66 -12.23
N LEU A 329 10.48 23.95 -12.42
CA LEU A 329 11.62 24.44 -13.21
C LEU A 329 11.23 24.75 -14.66
N LEU A 330 10.34 23.94 -15.23
CA LEU A 330 9.85 24.09 -16.61
C LEU A 330 8.65 25.04 -16.73
N GLY A 331 8.15 25.59 -15.63
CA GLY A 331 6.97 26.47 -15.62
C GLY A 331 5.66 25.76 -15.98
N GLU A 332 5.58 24.45 -15.83
CA GLU A 332 4.37 23.65 -16.08
C GLU A 332 3.30 23.83 -14.99
N ILE A 333 3.72 24.26 -13.79
CA ILE A 333 2.82 24.59 -12.68
C ILE A 333 2.40 26.05 -12.83
N LYS A 334 1.16 26.28 -13.25
CA LYS A 334 0.56 27.63 -13.26
C LYS A 334 0.43 28.12 -11.81
N ARG A 335 0.96 29.32 -11.54
CA ARG A 335 0.79 30.02 -10.25
C ARG A 335 -0.67 30.31 -9.95
#